data_AF-A0A4R0YSI5-F1
#
_entry.id   AF-A0A4R0YSI5-F1
#
_cell.length_a   1.000
_cell.length_b   1.000
_cell.length_c   1.000
_cell.angle_alpha   90.00
_cell.angle_beta   90.00
_cell.angle_gamma   90.00
#
_symmetry.space_group_name_H-M   'P 1'
#
loop_
_entity.id
_entity.type
_entity.pdbx_description
1 polymer ?
#
loop_
_entity_poly.entity_id
_entity_poly.type
_entity_poly.pdbx_seq_one_letter_code
_entity_poly.pdbx_strand_id
1 'polypeptide(L)'
;MDTLHVLNPQDLVPGDVLLHMGRGELSRLIAWVGDSSYSHAAVVFDDTRLIEAAASGVRHAPLAQRATMVADFHYIDVFRPSRLQQPDGATMPGLLRDALVPYLGRPYPMTSLFVLGVVCAVRNKIPGSRDLRRVIRMALDLVVENDPGKVVCSELVYRGFDEAATAPRHALRLPIVTRSRQHTPVPDIDVLALAHECLDDLRRADRKPSIASEIALLAAPMHGMHDVAAAAMADVPDDADLERCLQQARAQLGIDTPAHARFQANAAAASFYPAPNPKTVLPADLEFSSGLMKVGRMAMASA
;
A
#
# COMPACT_ATOMS: atom_id res chain seq x y z
N MET A 1 25.62 9.76 11.38
CA MET A 1 24.78 10.00 10.20
C MET A 1 25.24 9.02 9.15
N ASP A 2 24.58 7.88 9.01
CA ASP A 2 24.89 6.95 7.92
C ASP A 2 24.58 7.65 6.60
N THR A 3 25.61 7.93 5.81
CA THR A 3 25.46 8.35 4.41
C THR A 3 24.66 7.27 3.71
N LEU A 4 23.44 7.60 3.29
CA LEU A 4 22.61 6.71 2.47
C LEU A 4 23.42 6.27 1.26
N HIS A 5 23.73 4.98 1.18
CA HIS A 5 24.39 4.40 0.03
C HIS A 5 23.47 4.58 -1.19
N VAL A 6 23.95 5.30 -2.20
CA VAL A 6 23.22 5.54 -3.44
C VAL A 6 23.48 4.38 -4.40
N LEU A 7 22.42 3.81 -4.97
CA LEU A 7 22.45 2.66 -5.88
C LEU A 7 21.95 3.07 -7.27
N ASN A 8 22.68 2.72 -8.32
CA ASN A 8 22.19 2.83 -9.68
C ASN A 8 21.30 1.62 -10.02
N PRO A 9 20.41 1.70 -11.03
CA PRO A 9 19.59 0.56 -11.44
C PRO A 9 20.37 -0.74 -11.70
N GLN A 10 21.60 -0.64 -12.20
CA GLN A 10 22.50 -1.78 -12.44
C GLN A 10 23.06 -2.45 -11.18
N ASP A 11 22.96 -1.80 -10.02
CA ASP A 11 23.42 -2.33 -8.73
C ASP A 11 22.35 -3.19 -8.03
N LEU A 12 21.12 -3.18 -8.57
CA LEU A 12 19.98 -3.95 -8.08
C LEU A 12 20.07 -5.39 -8.60
N VAL A 13 19.64 -6.33 -7.77
CA VAL A 13 19.66 -7.76 -8.11
C VAL A 13 18.25 -8.36 -8.05
N PRO A 14 17.98 -9.43 -8.81
CA PRO A 14 16.70 -10.14 -8.75
C PRO A 14 16.32 -10.53 -7.31
N GLY A 15 15.10 -10.20 -6.91
CA GLY A 15 14.58 -10.38 -5.57
C GLY A 15 14.75 -9.20 -4.61
N ASP A 16 15.49 -8.15 -4.99
CA ASP A 16 15.45 -6.88 -4.27
C ASP A 16 14.01 -6.33 -4.26
N VAL A 17 13.59 -5.80 -3.11
CA VAL A 17 12.30 -5.16 -2.90
C VAL A 17 12.49 -3.65 -2.95
N LEU A 18 11.76 -2.97 -3.82
CA LEU A 18 11.78 -1.51 -3.92
C LEU A 18 10.57 -0.95 -3.17
N LEU A 19 10.83 -0.17 -2.14
CA LEU A 19 9.79 0.60 -1.45
C LEU A 19 9.85 2.06 -1.91
N HIS A 20 8.71 2.57 -2.35
CA HIS A 20 8.60 3.87 -3.00
C HIS A 20 7.80 4.83 -2.14
N MET A 21 8.21 6.10 -2.10
CA MET A 21 7.36 7.18 -1.66
C MET A 21 6.85 7.97 -2.87
N GLY A 22 5.57 7.81 -3.20
CA GLY A 22 4.91 8.55 -4.28
C GLY A 22 4.72 10.03 -3.95
N ARG A 23 4.62 10.88 -4.98
CA ARG A 23 4.40 12.34 -4.81
C ARG A 23 2.93 12.73 -4.64
N GLY A 24 1.99 11.86 -5.02
CA GLY A 24 0.56 12.14 -4.93
C GLY A 24 0.02 12.21 -3.50
N GLU A 25 -1.08 12.93 -3.33
CA GLU A 25 -1.76 13.12 -2.04
C GLU A 25 -2.26 11.79 -1.46
N LEU A 26 -2.71 10.88 -2.31
CA LEU A 26 -3.12 9.56 -1.88
C LEU A 26 -1.93 8.72 -1.39
N SER A 27 -0.75 8.89 -1.98
CA SER A 27 0.49 8.26 -1.47
C SER A 27 0.86 8.79 -0.08
N ARG A 28 0.71 10.10 0.15
CA ARG A 28 0.94 10.71 1.47
C ARG A 28 -0.01 10.15 2.52
N LEU A 29 -1.28 9.96 2.17
CA LEU A 29 -2.27 9.33 3.05
C LEU A 29 -1.93 7.87 3.34
N ILE A 30 -1.59 7.06 2.34
CA ILE A 30 -1.22 5.64 2.55
C ILE A 30 -0.02 5.53 3.49
N ALA A 31 1.04 6.31 3.26
CA ALA A 31 2.22 6.35 4.11
C ALA A 31 1.86 6.78 5.56
N TRP A 32 1.04 7.82 5.71
CA TRP A 32 0.63 8.32 7.02
C TRP A 32 -0.27 7.34 7.78
N VAL A 33 -1.32 6.79 7.17
CA VAL A 33 -2.21 5.82 7.84
C VAL A 33 -1.41 4.55 8.17
N GLY A 34 -0.46 4.17 7.30
CA GLY A 34 0.36 2.97 7.44
C GLY A 34 1.45 3.08 8.48
N ASP A 35 1.74 4.29 8.98
CA ASP A 35 2.92 4.61 9.78
C ASP A 35 4.23 4.17 9.08
N SER A 36 4.31 4.41 7.77
CA SER A 36 5.43 4.04 6.90
C SER A 36 6.05 5.25 6.22
N SER A 37 7.31 5.11 5.83
CA SER A 37 7.97 6.05 4.93
C SER A 37 7.54 5.86 3.46
N TYR A 38 6.75 4.82 3.15
CA TYR A 38 6.48 4.37 1.80
C TYR A 38 4.99 4.20 1.54
N SER A 39 4.59 4.38 0.29
CA SER A 39 3.22 4.20 -0.18
C SER A 39 3.05 3.05 -1.17
N HIS A 40 4.15 2.54 -1.73
CA HIS A 40 4.13 1.51 -2.78
C HIS A 40 5.32 0.57 -2.70
N ALA A 41 5.16 -0.64 -3.27
CA ALA A 41 6.17 -1.68 -3.26
C ALA A 41 6.27 -2.41 -4.62
N ALA A 42 7.46 -2.84 -4.98
CA ALA A 42 7.74 -3.67 -6.16
C ALA A 42 8.89 -4.65 -5.88
N VAL A 43 9.06 -5.65 -6.75
CA VAL A 43 10.19 -6.60 -6.69
C VAL A 43 10.99 -6.50 -7.98
N VAL A 44 12.32 -6.51 -7.89
CA VAL A 44 13.20 -6.73 -9.05
C VAL A 44 12.99 -8.15 -9.53
N PHE A 45 12.38 -8.29 -10.70
CA PHE A 45 12.03 -9.58 -11.28
C PHE A 45 13.25 -10.22 -11.94
N ASP A 46 13.97 -9.45 -12.75
CA ASP A 46 15.25 -9.81 -13.36
C ASP A 46 16.10 -8.55 -13.55
N ASP A 47 17.25 -8.68 -14.21
CA ASP A 47 18.24 -7.60 -14.44
C ASP A 47 17.65 -6.38 -15.18
N THR A 48 16.50 -6.52 -15.83
CA THR A 48 15.90 -5.48 -16.68
C THR A 48 14.49 -5.07 -16.25
N ARG A 49 13.83 -5.87 -15.41
CA ARG A 49 12.40 -5.73 -15.10
C ARG A 49 12.12 -5.75 -13.62
N LEU A 50 11.16 -4.92 -13.24
CA LEU A 50 10.42 -5.01 -12.00
C LEU A 50 9.12 -5.80 -12.25
N ILE A 51 8.59 -6.44 -11.21
CA ILE A 51 7.17 -6.80 -11.15
C ILE A 51 6.50 -5.98 -10.03
N GLU A 52 5.34 -5.43 -10.34
CA GLU A 52 4.56 -4.64 -9.38
C GLU A 52 3.06 -4.80 -9.65
N ALA A 53 2.25 -4.62 -8.61
CA ALA A 53 0.82 -4.40 -8.75
C ALA A 53 0.57 -2.89 -8.64
N ALA A 54 0.03 -2.28 -9.69
CA ALA A 54 -0.30 -0.85 -9.72
C ALA A 54 -1.66 -0.64 -10.40
N ALA A 55 -2.12 0.60 -10.59
CA ALA A 55 -3.46 0.89 -11.13
C ALA A 55 -3.83 0.12 -12.43
N SER A 56 -2.85 -0.22 -13.28
CA SER A 56 -3.07 -1.03 -14.50
C SER A 56 -3.03 -2.56 -14.27
N GLY A 57 -3.11 -3.03 -13.03
CA GLY A 57 -2.92 -4.43 -12.65
C GLY A 57 -1.47 -4.82 -12.36
N VAL A 58 -1.27 -6.12 -12.14
CA VAL A 58 0.05 -6.73 -11.95
C VAL A 58 0.77 -6.81 -13.29
N ARG A 59 1.94 -6.18 -13.39
CA ARG A 59 2.69 -6.03 -14.64
C ARG A 59 4.19 -6.12 -14.42
N HIS A 60 4.90 -6.34 -15.53
CA HIS A 60 6.31 -6.00 -15.61
C HIS A 60 6.48 -4.50 -15.91
N ALA A 61 7.46 -3.87 -15.28
CA ALA A 61 7.88 -2.50 -15.58
C ALA A 61 9.39 -2.47 -15.85
N PRO A 62 9.88 -1.67 -16.83
CA PRO A 62 11.32 -1.56 -17.07
C PRO A 62 12.04 -0.98 -15.85
N LEU A 63 13.08 -1.67 -15.37
CA LEU A 63 13.87 -1.23 -14.22
C LEU A 63 14.56 0.11 -14.50
N ALA A 64 15.16 0.27 -15.67
CA ALA A 64 15.84 1.50 -16.08
C ALA A 64 14.92 2.74 -16.09
N GLN A 65 13.65 2.56 -16.47
CA GLN A 65 12.67 3.64 -16.47
C GLN A 65 12.35 4.13 -15.04
N ARG A 66 12.49 3.26 -14.03
CA ARG A 66 12.14 3.62 -12.65
C ARG A 66 12.95 4.80 -12.12
N ALA A 67 14.23 4.92 -12.53
CA ALA A 67 15.09 6.03 -12.13
C ALA A 67 14.69 7.39 -12.75
N THR A 68 13.90 7.39 -13.84
CA THR A 68 13.46 8.62 -14.53
C THR A 68 12.08 9.08 -14.10
N MET A 69 11.36 8.31 -13.27
CA MET A 69 10.02 8.64 -12.75
C MET A 69 10.05 9.67 -11.61
N VAL A 70 10.81 10.76 -11.81
CA VAL A 70 11.00 11.84 -10.83
C VAL A 70 9.72 12.64 -10.58
N ALA A 71 8.79 12.65 -11.54
CA ALA A 71 7.48 13.26 -11.37
C ALA A 71 6.56 12.41 -10.47
N ASP A 72 6.77 11.10 -10.41
CA ASP A 72 5.88 10.18 -9.70
C ASP A 72 6.36 9.84 -8.29
N PHE A 73 7.68 9.83 -8.06
CA PHE A 73 8.29 9.43 -6.78
C PHE A 73 9.19 10.51 -6.19
N HIS A 74 9.13 10.65 -4.86
CA HIS A 74 10.10 11.45 -4.10
C HIS A 74 11.42 10.70 -3.94
N TYR A 75 11.35 9.41 -3.64
CA TYR A 75 12.50 8.52 -3.49
C TYR A 75 12.08 7.06 -3.56
N ILE A 76 13.07 6.20 -3.80
CA ILE A 76 12.91 4.76 -3.87
C ILE A 76 14.05 4.13 -3.07
N ASP A 77 13.70 3.43 -2.00
CA ASP A 77 14.67 2.71 -1.17
C ASP A 77 14.66 1.23 -1.52
N VAL A 78 15.85 0.65 -1.57
CA VAL A 78 16.08 -0.75 -1.97
C VAL A 78 16.32 -1.59 -0.73
N PHE A 79 15.55 -2.65 -0.61
CA PHE A 79 15.62 -3.63 0.46
C PHE A 79 16.01 -4.98 -0.12
N ARG A 80 17.09 -5.56 0.38
CA ARG A 80 17.57 -6.88 -0.04
C ARG A 80 17.12 -7.93 0.95
N PRO A 81 16.53 -9.05 0.51
CA PRO A 81 16.20 -10.16 1.39
C PRO A 81 17.43 -10.71 2.10
N SER A 82 17.36 -10.83 3.42
CA SER A 82 18.47 -11.34 4.25
C SER A 82 18.90 -12.75 3.85
N ARG A 83 17.95 -13.54 3.32
CA ARG A 83 18.19 -14.88 2.75
C ARG A 83 19.08 -14.88 1.51
N LEU A 84 19.09 -13.81 0.70
CA LEU A 84 19.98 -13.73 -0.47
C LEU A 84 21.46 -13.62 -0.08
N GLN A 85 21.76 -13.30 1.19
CA GLN A 85 23.12 -13.26 1.71
C GLN A 85 23.60 -14.62 2.25
N GLN A 86 22.74 -15.64 2.24
CA GLN A 86 23.06 -16.99 2.70
C GLN A 86 23.58 -17.85 1.53
N PRO A 87 24.33 -18.95 1.80
CA PRO A 87 24.94 -19.80 0.77
C PRO A 87 23.95 -20.42 -0.23
N ASP A 88 22.69 -20.61 0.16
CA ASP A 88 21.59 -21.13 -0.68
C ASP A 88 20.84 -20.03 -1.46
N GLY A 89 21.19 -18.76 -1.24
CA GLY A 89 20.53 -17.57 -1.78
C GLY A 89 20.50 -17.50 -3.31
N ALA A 90 21.38 -18.21 -4.02
CA ALA A 90 21.42 -18.23 -5.48
C ALA A 90 20.15 -18.80 -6.14
N THR A 91 19.41 -19.69 -5.45
CA THR A 91 18.19 -20.33 -5.99
C THR A 91 16.92 -19.51 -5.71
N MET A 92 16.98 -18.64 -4.70
CA MET A 92 15.84 -17.87 -4.21
C MET A 92 15.19 -16.96 -5.27
N PRO A 93 15.93 -16.23 -6.12
CA PRO A 93 15.30 -15.40 -7.16
C PRO A 93 14.52 -16.20 -8.19
N GLY A 94 14.88 -17.47 -8.44
CA GLY A 94 14.08 -18.38 -9.27
C GLY A 94 12.73 -18.69 -8.63
N LEU A 95 12.76 -19.17 -7.38
CA LEU A 95 11.55 -19.53 -6.63
C LEU A 95 10.59 -18.35 -6.44
N LEU A 96 11.13 -17.16 -6.17
CA LEU A 96 10.35 -15.94 -6.03
C LEU A 96 9.68 -15.54 -7.35
N ARG A 97 10.40 -15.62 -8.47
CA ARG A 97 9.81 -15.37 -9.80
C ARG A 97 8.69 -16.34 -10.10
N ASP A 98 8.91 -17.63 -9.88
CA ASP A 98 7.90 -18.68 -10.15
C ASP A 98 6.62 -18.46 -9.33
N ALA A 99 6.74 -17.96 -8.09
CA ALA A 99 5.60 -17.59 -7.26
C ALA A 99 4.87 -16.32 -7.73
N LEU A 100 5.58 -15.38 -8.37
CA LEU A 100 5.05 -14.10 -8.81
C LEU A 100 4.41 -14.16 -10.20
N VAL A 101 4.87 -15.04 -11.10
CA VAL A 101 4.34 -15.21 -12.46
C VAL A 101 2.81 -15.44 -12.52
N PRO A 102 2.20 -16.27 -11.66
CA PRO A 102 0.73 -16.50 -11.66
C PRO A 102 -0.11 -15.27 -11.33
N TYR A 103 0.52 -14.18 -10.89
CA TYR A 103 -0.15 -12.91 -10.60
C TYR A 103 -0.18 -11.96 -11.79
N LEU A 104 0.67 -12.15 -12.82
CA LEU A 104 0.71 -11.27 -13.98
C LEU A 104 -0.65 -11.14 -14.66
N GLY A 105 -1.03 -9.90 -14.97
CA GLY A 105 -2.33 -9.56 -15.55
C GLY A 105 -3.50 -9.56 -14.56
N ARG A 106 -3.29 -9.98 -13.30
CA ARG A 106 -4.36 -9.85 -12.30
C ARG A 106 -4.69 -8.37 -12.07
N PRO A 107 -5.98 -8.04 -11.98
CA PRO A 107 -6.39 -6.67 -11.74
C PRO A 107 -5.92 -6.18 -10.37
N TYR A 108 -5.67 -4.89 -10.27
CA TYR A 108 -5.43 -4.23 -9.00
C TYR A 108 -6.78 -3.99 -8.31
N PRO A 109 -6.92 -4.20 -6.99
CA PRO A 109 -8.16 -3.86 -6.30
C PRO A 109 -8.28 -2.35 -6.34
N MET A 110 -9.25 -1.95 -7.14
CA MET A 110 -9.24 -0.72 -7.89
C MET A 110 -9.15 0.50 -6.99
N THR A 111 -8.17 1.36 -7.31
CA THR A 111 -7.72 2.60 -6.64
C THR A 111 -6.78 2.41 -5.46
N SER A 112 -5.83 3.34 -5.30
CA SER A 112 -5.07 3.42 -4.05
C SER A 112 -5.97 3.78 -2.84
N LEU A 113 -7.27 4.06 -3.06
CA LEU A 113 -8.28 4.10 -2.00
C LEU A 113 -8.54 2.71 -1.42
N PHE A 114 -8.51 1.63 -2.20
CA PHE A 114 -8.60 0.30 -1.61
C PHE A 114 -7.44 0.06 -0.63
N VAL A 115 -6.21 0.44 -1.04
CA VAL A 115 -5.03 0.39 -0.16
C VAL A 115 -5.27 1.24 1.08
N LEU A 116 -5.72 2.49 0.93
CA LEU A 116 -6.07 3.36 2.05
C LEU A 116 -7.09 2.71 2.99
N GLY A 117 -8.12 2.05 2.44
CA GLY A 117 -9.19 1.38 3.19
C GLY A 117 -8.65 0.20 3.98
N VAL A 118 -7.80 -0.62 3.37
CA VAL A 118 -7.09 -1.72 4.07
C VAL A 118 -6.22 -1.14 5.19
N VAL A 119 -5.45 -0.09 4.92
CA VAL A 119 -4.57 0.53 5.90
C VAL A 119 -5.39 1.09 7.07
N CYS A 120 -6.51 1.76 6.80
CA CYS A 120 -7.45 2.26 7.82
C CYS A 120 -8.06 1.10 8.62
N ALA A 121 -8.50 0.02 7.95
CA ALA A 121 -9.03 -1.17 8.60
C ALA A 121 -8.01 -1.87 9.51
N VAL A 122 -6.75 -1.95 9.10
CA VAL A 122 -5.68 -2.59 9.88
C VAL A 122 -5.26 -1.69 11.05
N ARG A 123 -4.95 -0.41 10.79
CA ARG A 123 -4.34 0.52 11.75
C ARG A 123 -5.34 1.27 12.63
N ASN A 124 -6.63 1.25 12.27
CA ASN A 124 -7.70 2.02 12.93
C ASN A 124 -7.35 3.51 13.08
N LYS A 125 -6.73 4.09 12.04
CA LYS A 125 -6.26 5.48 12.02
C LYS A 125 -7.14 6.27 11.05
N ILE A 126 -8.08 7.02 11.62
CA ILE A 126 -9.05 7.82 10.88
C ILE A 126 -8.80 9.31 11.21
N PRO A 127 -8.66 10.20 10.20
CA PRO A 127 -8.54 11.63 10.36
C PRO A 127 -9.83 12.26 10.88
N GLY A 128 -9.71 13.37 11.61
CA GLY A 128 -10.85 14.11 12.15
C GLY A 128 -11.58 14.99 11.13
N SER A 129 -10.95 15.28 9.99
CA SER A 129 -11.53 16.16 8.94
C SER A 129 -12.69 15.47 8.21
N ARG A 130 -13.79 16.21 8.01
CA ARG A 130 -15.01 15.71 7.35
C ARG A 130 -14.76 15.21 5.92
N ASP A 131 -13.96 15.92 5.14
CA ASP A 131 -13.75 15.56 3.72
C ASP A 131 -12.89 14.31 3.56
N LEU A 132 -11.83 14.15 4.37
CA LEU A 132 -11.04 12.90 4.37
C LEU A 132 -11.84 11.70 4.88
N ARG A 133 -12.86 11.90 5.74
CA ARG A 133 -13.74 10.81 6.18
C ARG A 133 -14.60 10.27 5.05
N ARG A 134 -15.03 11.11 4.11
CA ARG A 134 -15.72 10.64 2.88
C ARG A 134 -14.79 9.79 2.02
N VAL A 135 -13.54 10.22 1.83
CA VAL A 135 -12.52 9.46 1.10
C VAL A 135 -12.30 8.09 1.75
N ILE A 136 -12.25 8.03 3.09
CA ILE A 136 -12.09 6.77 3.83
C ILE A 136 -13.34 5.89 3.76
N ARG A 137 -14.53 6.47 3.76
CA ARG A 137 -15.77 5.71 3.56
C ARG A 137 -15.75 5.00 2.21
N MET A 138 -15.40 5.70 1.14
CA MET A 138 -15.22 5.13 -0.20
C MET A 138 -14.15 4.05 -0.21
N ALA A 139 -13.03 4.30 0.46
CA ALA A 139 -11.93 3.36 0.61
C ALA A 139 -12.36 2.05 1.32
N LEU A 140 -13.15 2.15 2.39
CA LEU A 140 -13.66 1.01 3.14
C LEU A 140 -14.72 0.22 2.36
N ASP A 141 -15.59 0.87 1.58
CA ASP A 141 -16.53 0.17 0.68
C ASP A 141 -15.79 -0.77 -0.27
N LEU A 142 -14.69 -0.30 -0.86
CA LEU A 142 -13.88 -1.13 -1.76
C LEU A 142 -13.29 -2.35 -1.04
N VAL A 143 -12.98 -2.24 0.25
CA VAL A 143 -12.53 -3.38 1.08
C VAL A 143 -13.68 -4.32 1.42
N VAL A 144 -14.89 -3.82 1.65
CA VAL A 144 -16.07 -4.67 1.85
C VAL A 144 -16.39 -5.45 0.55
N GLU A 145 -16.23 -4.82 -0.61
CA GLU A 145 -16.36 -5.45 -1.94
C GLU A 145 -15.19 -6.41 -2.28
N ASN A 146 -14.19 -6.58 -1.40
CA ASN A 146 -12.89 -7.22 -1.66
C ASN A 146 -12.99 -8.47 -2.57
N ASP A 147 -12.43 -8.31 -3.77
CA ASP A 147 -12.31 -9.37 -4.76
C ASP A 147 -10.99 -10.15 -4.51
N PRO A 148 -11.05 -11.46 -4.22
CA PRO A 148 -9.86 -12.28 -3.99
C PRO A 148 -8.98 -12.44 -5.23
N GLY A 149 -9.50 -12.19 -6.44
CA GLY A 149 -8.74 -12.21 -7.69
C GLY A 149 -7.86 -10.98 -7.90
N LYS A 150 -8.08 -9.91 -7.13
CA LYS A 150 -7.34 -8.65 -7.23
C LYS A 150 -6.18 -8.58 -6.22
N VAL A 151 -5.05 -7.99 -6.59
CA VAL A 151 -3.85 -7.94 -5.71
C VAL A 151 -3.25 -6.54 -5.61
N VAL A 152 -2.92 -6.09 -4.38
CA VAL A 152 -2.21 -4.81 -4.13
C VAL A 152 -0.68 -4.97 -4.15
N CYS A 153 0.05 -3.86 -4.16
CA CYS A 153 1.51 -3.84 -4.28
C CYS A 153 2.24 -4.58 -3.15
N SER A 154 1.93 -4.29 -1.88
CA SER A 154 2.53 -4.95 -0.73
C SER A 154 2.10 -6.41 -0.57
N GLU A 155 0.84 -6.72 -0.90
CA GLU A 155 0.31 -8.09 -0.95
C GLU A 155 1.07 -8.92 -1.98
N LEU A 156 1.26 -8.40 -3.20
CA LEU A 156 1.99 -9.10 -4.27
C LEU A 156 3.39 -9.49 -3.80
N VAL A 157 4.13 -8.53 -3.22
CA VAL A 157 5.46 -8.76 -2.68
C VAL A 157 5.40 -9.87 -1.64
N TYR A 158 4.54 -9.73 -0.63
CA TYR A 158 4.44 -10.71 0.45
C TYR A 158 4.10 -12.13 -0.06
N ARG A 159 3.11 -12.23 -0.95
CA ARG A 159 2.71 -13.51 -1.56
C ARG A 159 3.85 -14.14 -2.34
N GLY A 160 4.64 -13.37 -3.08
CA GLY A 160 5.83 -13.89 -3.74
C GLY A 160 6.78 -14.60 -2.78
N PHE A 161 7.06 -14.00 -1.62
CA PHE A 161 7.93 -14.60 -0.60
C PHE A 161 7.28 -15.76 0.16
N ASP A 162 5.98 -15.66 0.45
CA ASP A 162 5.24 -16.67 1.21
C ASP A 162 4.95 -17.93 0.38
N GLU A 163 4.55 -17.74 -0.88
CA GLU A 163 4.08 -18.80 -1.78
C GLU A 163 5.21 -19.45 -2.59
N ALA A 164 6.44 -18.91 -2.50
CA ALA A 164 7.64 -19.53 -3.09
C ALA A 164 7.77 -21.01 -2.67
N ALA A 165 7.99 -21.87 -3.66
CA ALA A 165 8.05 -23.31 -3.50
C ALA A 165 9.39 -23.74 -2.84
N THR A 166 9.49 -23.51 -1.54
CA THR A 166 10.72 -23.76 -0.76
C THR A 166 10.64 -25.07 0.02
N ALA A 167 11.79 -25.64 0.36
CA ALA A 167 11.93 -26.75 1.30
C ALA A 167 12.86 -26.32 2.45
N PRO A 168 12.37 -26.17 3.70
CA PRO A 168 10.98 -26.34 4.14
C PRO A 168 10.02 -25.30 3.55
N ARG A 169 8.71 -25.57 3.57
CA ARG A 169 7.68 -24.64 3.05
C ARG A 169 7.74 -23.30 3.80
N HIS A 170 7.50 -22.21 3.08
CA HIS A 170 7.51 -20.84 3.62
C HIS A 170 8.87 -20.40 4.18
N ALA A 171 9.97 -21.03 3.75
CA ALA A 171 11.31 -20.67 4.20
C ALA A 171 11.69 -19.22 3.84
N LEU A 172 11.09 -18.68 2.77
CA LEU A 172 11.29 -17.29 2.32
C LEU A 172 10.27 -16.31 2.89
N ARG A 173 9.26 -16.77 3.64
CA ARG A 173 8.22 -15.91 4.21
C ARG A 173 8.84 -14.76 5.00
N LEU A 174 8.44 -13.55 4.67
CA LEU A 174 8.85 -12.36 5.39
C LEU A 174 8.20 -12.33 6.79
N PRO A 175 8.97 -12.20 7.88
CA PRO A 175 8.41 -12.01 9.20
C PRO A 175 7.68 -10.66 9.27
N ILE A 176 6.40 -10.68 9.66
CA ILE A 176 5.60 -9.47 9.84
C ILE A 176 5.49 -9.15 11.34
N VAL A 177 5.88 -7.93 11.69
CA VAL A 177 5.90 -7.44 13.06
C VAL A 177 4.78 -6.45 13.28
N THR A 178 3.88 -6.73 14.22
CA THR A 178 2.84 -5.77 14.58
C THR A 178 3.46 -4.64 15.41
N ARG A 179 3.45 -3.44 14.87
CA ARG A 179 3.91 -2.23 15.56
C ARG A 179 2.76 -1.44 16.19
N SER A 180 3.08 -0.76 17.29
CA SER A 180 2.21 0.25 17.88
C SER A 180 1.97 1.40 16.90
N ARG A 181 0.71 1.82 16.81
CA ARG A 181 0.28 2.98 16.02
C ARG A 181 1.08 4.21 16.44
N GLN A 182 1.53 4.97 15.47
CA GLN A 182 2.17 6.27 15.72
C GLN A 182 1.10 7.37 15.75
N HIS A 183 1.30 8.35 16.63
CA HIS A 183 0.43 9.52 16.77
C HIS A 183 0.86 10.69 15.87
N THR A 184 1.51 10.40 14.74
CA THR A 184 1.95 11.41 13.78
C THR A 184 0.73 12.24 13.32
N PRO A 185 0.82 13.59 13.35
CA PRO A 185 -0.24 14.46 12.82
C PRO A 185 -0.59 14.11 11.39
N VAL A 186 -1.84 14.34 10.99
CA VAL A 186 -2.27 14.22 9.59
C VAL A 186 -1.39 15.17 8.77
N PRO A 187 -0.79 14.71 7.66
CA PRO A 187 -0.07 15.61 6.75
C PRO A 187 -1.02 16.68 6.20
N ASP A 188 -0.48 17.82 5.79
CA ASP A 188 -1.26 18.82 5.05
C ASP A 188 -1.63 18.26 3.68
N ILE A 189 -2.91 17.92 3.49
CA ILE A 189 -3.40 17.24 2.28
C ILE A 189 -4.17 18.23 1.42
N ASP A 190 -3.77 18.37 0.15
CA ASP A 190 -4.58 19.07 -0.84
C ASP A 190 -5.78 18.18 -1.22
N VAL A 191 -6.93 18.47 -0.63
CA VAL A 191 -8.16 17.68 -0.80
C VAL A 191 -8.64 17.71 -2.25
N LEU A 192 -8.41 18.80 -2.99
CA LEU A 192 -8.83 18.90 -4.39
C LEU A 192 -7.91 18.06 -5.28
N ALA A 193 -6.60 18.13 -5.07
CA ALA A 193 -5.65 17.28 -5.77
C ALA A 193 -5.92 15.80 -5.48
N LEU A 194 -6.18 15.45 -4.21
CA LEU A 194 -6.59 14.11 -3.80
C LEU A 194 -7.86 13.65 -4.50
N ALA A 195 -8.89 14.50 -4.58
CA ALA A 195 -10.14 14.19 -5.26
C ALA A 195 -9.90 13.88 -6.75
N HIS A 196 -9.09 14.69 -7.44
CA HIS A 196 -8.72 14.44 -8.83
C HIS A 196 -7.95 13.12 -8.99
N GLU A 197 -6.97 12.84 -8.12
CA GLU A 197 -6.22 11.56 -8.12
C GLU A 197 -7.17 10.36 -7.99
N CYS A 198 -8.13 10.44 -7.06
CA CYS A 198 -9.09 9.38 -6.81
C CYS A 198 -10.02 9.16 -8.01
N LEU A 199 -10.50 10.23 -8.64
CA LEU A 199 -11.36 10.15 -9.82
C LEU A 199 -10.61 9.59 -11.03
N ASP A 200 -9.36 9.98 -11.22
CA ASP A 200 -8.53 9.47 -12.31
C ASP A 200 -8.23 7.98 -12.11
N ASP A 201 -7.98 7.54 -10.88
CA ASP A 201 -7.83 6.12 -10.56
C ASP A 201 -9.11 5.32 -10.86
N LEU A 202 -10.29 5.86 -10.52
CA LEU A 202 -11.58 5.23 -10.86
C LEU A 202 -11.80 5.12 -12.37
N ARG A 203 -11.47 6.18 -13.13
CA ARG A 203 -11.58 6.19 -14.59
C ARG A 203 -10.63 5.20 -15.25
N ARG A 204 -9.37 5.14 -14.82
CA ARG A 204 -8.38 4.14 -15.30
C ARG A 204 -8.84 2.72 -15.02
N ALA A 205 -9.64 2.54 -13.98
CA ALA A 205 -10.26 1.29 -13.58
C ALA A 205 -11.53 0.94 -14.39
N ASP A 206 -11.90 1.71 -15.43
CA ASP A 206 -13.15 1.57 -16.19
C ASP A 206 -14.42 1.56 -15.30
N ARG A 207 -14.32 2.13 -14.09
CA ARG A 207 -15.49 2.44 -13.25
C ARG A 207 -15.82 3.91 -13.42
N LYS A 208 -17.02 4.19 -13.95
CA LYS A 208 -17.56 5.55 -13.94
C LYS A 208 -17.94 5.87 -12.50
N PRO A 209 -17.34 6.90 -11.87
CA PRO A 209 -17.82 7.34 -10.58
C PRO A 209 -19.28 7.79 -10.75
N SER A 210 -20.12 7.57 -9.74
CA SER A 210 -21.46 8.14 -9.79
C SER A 210 -21.35 9.67 -9.84
N ILE A 211 -22.28 10.35 -10.52
CA ILE A 211 -22.32 11.82 -10.56
C ILE A 211 -22.32 12.38 -9.12
N ALA A 212 -22.99 11.70 -8.19
CA ALA A 212 -22.98 12.07 -6.77
C ALA A 212 -21.58 11.97 -6.14
N SER A 213 -20.81 10.93 -6.46
CA SER A 213 -19.43 10.76 -5.99
C SER A 213 -18.46 11.77 -6.61
N GLU A 214 -18.61 12.09 -7.90
CA GLU A 214 -17.81 13.14 -8.56
C GLU A 214 -18.10 14.50 -7.93
N ILE A 215 -19.39 14.84 -7.77
CA ILE A 215 -19.82 16.09 -7.13
C ILE A 215 -19.32 16.13 -5.67
N ALA A 216 -19.47 15.06 -4.89
CA ALA A 216 -19.08 15.05 -3.49
C ALA A 216 -17.55 15.20 -3.30
N LEU A 217 -16.75 14.61 -4.18
CA LEU A 217 -15.29 14.73 -4.14
C LEU A 217 -14.81 16.11 -4.61
N LEU A 218 -15.42 16.66 -5.66
CA LEU A 218 -14.98 17.93 -6.27
C LEU A 218 -15.60 19.18 -5.65
N ALA A 219 -16.69 19.06 -4.90
CA ALA A 219 -17.33 20.18 -4.20
C ALA A 219 -16.56 20.63 -2.95
N ALA A 220 -15.53 19.89 -2.51
CA ALA A 220 -14.80 20.13 -1.27
C ALA A 220 -14.10 21.51 -1.14
N PRO A 221 -13.82 22.31 -2.20
CA PRO A 221 -13.31 23.67 -2.04
C PRO A 221 -14.24 24.79 -2.52
N MET A 222 -15.40 24.51 -3.13
CA MET A 222 -16.20 25.54 -3.80
C MET A 222 -17.22 26.19 -2.86
N HIS A 223 -16.80 27.22 -2.12
CA HIS A 223 -17.72 28.20 -1.53
C HIS A 223 -18.56 28.83 -2.67
N GLY A 224 -19.83 28.42 -2.83
CA GLY A 224 -20.75 29.14 -3.72
C GLY A 224 -21.90 28.37 -4.38
N MET A 225 -22.06 27.06 -4.20
CA MET A 225 -23.21 26.32 -4.78
C MET A 225 -24.10 25.71 -3.69
N HIS A 226 -25.05 26.51 -3.19
CA HIS A 226 -25.85 26.19 -1.99
C HIS A 226 -26.78 24.97 -2.15
N ASP A 227 -27.28 24.66 -3.35
CA ASP A 227 -28.26 23.57 -3.51
C ASP A 227 -27.63 22.19 -3.78
N VAL A 228 -26.40 22.16 -4.32
CA VAL A 228 -25.67 20.90 -4.58
C VAL A 228 -24.82 20.49 -3.38
N ALA A 229 -24.32 21.48 -2.60
CA ALA A 229 -23.67 21.24 -1.33
C ALA A 229 -24.62 20.62 -0.29
N ALA A 230 -25.91 20.98 -0.29
CA ALA A 230 -26.90 20.42 0.65
C ALA A 230 -27.12 18.91 0.48
N ALA A 231 -27.15 18.40 -0.76
CA ALA A 231 -27.24 16.96 -1.04
C ALA A 231 -25.95 16.22 -0.64
N ALA A 232 -24.78 16.81 -0.88
CA ALA A 232 -23.50 16.26 -0.42
C ALA A 232 -23.32 16.33 1.12
N MET A 233 -23.95 17.31 1.78
CA MET A 233 -23.96 17.46 3.25
C MET A 233 -24.85 16.43 3.94
N ALA A 234 -25.90 15.92 3.28
CA ALA A 234 -26.75 14.86 3.80
C ALA A 234 -26.11 13.46 3.75
N ASP A 235 -25.06 13.28 2.95
CA ASP A 235 -24.36 12.01 2.71
C ASP A 235 -22.98 11.96 3.40
N VAL A 236 -22.76 12.78 4.42
CA VAL A 236 -21.56 12.68 5.26
C VAL A 236 -21.73 11.46 6.17
N PRO A 237 -20.82 10.48 6.14
CA PRO A 237 -20.87 9.34 7.05
C PRO A 237 -20.82 9.86 8.50
N ASP A 238 -21.82 9.51 9.29
CA ASP A 238 -21.74 9.73 10.73
C ASP A 238 -20.70 8.77 11.35
N ASP A 239 -20.29 9.04 12.60
CA ASP A 239 -19.27 8.23 13.27
C ASP A 239 -19.70 6.75 13.40
N ALA A 240 -21.00 6.48 13.51
CA ALA A 240 -21.53 5.13 13.65
C ALA A 240 -21.51 4.37 12.31
N ASP A 241 -21.79 5.04 11.19
CA ASP A 241 -21.69 4.48 9.85
C ASP A 241 -20.25 4.13 9.50
N LEU A 242 -19.31 5.03 9.81
CA LEU A 242 -17.89 4.81 9.55
C LEU A 242 -17.34 3.66 10.40
N GLU A 243 -17.70 3.61 11.69
CA GLU A 243 -17.33 2.51 12.58
C GLU A 243 -17.94 1.18 12.12
N ARG A 244 -19.20 1.17 11.69
CA ARG A 244 -19.86 -0.01 11.13
C ARG A 244 -19.16 -0.50 9.86
N CYS A 245 -18.85 0.40 8.94
CA CYS A 245 -18.14 0.04 7.71
C CYS A 245 -16.73 -0.47 7.99
N LEU A 246 -16.03 0.14 8.95
CA LEU A 246 -14.72 -0.32 9.42
C LEU A 246 -14.80 -1.75 9.96
N GLN A 247 -15.81 -2.05 10.78
CA GLN A 247 -16.03 -3.41 11.31
C GLN A 247 -16.32 -4.42 10.19
N GLN A 248 -17.14 -4.06 9.20
CA GLN A 248 -17.40 -4.89 8.02
C GLN A 248 -16.13 -5.16 7.21
N ALA A 249 -15.34 -4.12 6.93
CA ALA A 249 -14.07 -4.26 6.23
C ALA A 249 -13.09 -5.16 6.98
N ARG A 250 -13.03 -5.05 8.32
CA ARG A 250 -12.21 -5.93 9.18
C ARG A 250 -12.68 -7.37 9.11
N ALA A 251 -13.99 -7.62 9.17
CA ALA A 251 -14.55 -8.96 9.04
C ALA A 251 -14.22 -9.57 7.66
N GLN A 252 -14.36 -8.79 6.58
CA GLN A 252 -14.03 -9.22 5.22
C GLN A 252 -12.53 -9.54 5.06
N LEU A 253 -11.66 -8.88 5.82
CA LEU A 253 -10.22 -9.15 5.88
C LEU A 253 -9.84 -10.26 6.88
N GLY A 254 -10.80 -10.87 7.58
CA GLY A 254 -10.53 -11.89 8.61
C GLY A 254 -9.79 -11.34 9.84
N ILE A 255 -10.02 -10.06 10.17
CA ILE A 255 -9.42 -9.38 11.32
C ILE A 255 -10.36 -9.52 12.52
N ASP A 256 -10.31 -10.66 13.20
CA ASP A 256 -11.27 -11.06 14.24
C ASP A 256 -11.24 -10.24 15.55
N THR A 257 -10.31 -9.29 15.68
CA THR A 257 -10.18 -8.51 16.91
C THR A 257 -10.36 -7.02 16.63
N PRO A 258 -11.26 -6.31 17.34
CA PRO A 258 -11.31 -4.87 17.30
C PRO A 258 -9.93 -4.33 17.70
N ALA A 259 -9.42 -3.34 16.96
CA ALA A 259 -8.11 -2.74 17.16
C ALA A 259 -7.88 -2.43 18.65
N HIS A 260 -8.89 -1.87 19.32
CA HIS A 260 -8.85 -1.52 20.74
C HIS A 260 -8.44 -2.67 21.68
N ALA A 261 -8.83 -3.92 21.42
CA ALA A 261 -8.46 -5.06 22.26
C ALA A 261 -7.05 -5.60 21.97
N ARG A 262 -6.51 -5.40 20.76
CA ARG A 262 -5.09 -5.72 20.46
C ARG A 262 -4.13 -4.68 21.02
N PHE A 263 -4.56 -3.42 21.14
CA PHE A 263 -3.69 -2.30 21.55
C PHE A 263 -3.56 -2.10 23.06
N GLN A 264 -4.49 -2.61 23.89
CA GLN A 264 -4.32 -2.59 25.36
C GLN A 264 -3.39 -3.70 25.88
N ALA A 265 -3.24 -4.81 25.16
CA ALA A 265 -2.43 -5.94 25.62
C ALA A 265 -0.92 -5.83 25.26
N ASN A 266 -0.53 -4.98 24.30
CA ASN A 266 0.82 -5.04 23.70
C ASN A 266 1.54 -3.67 23.65
N ALA A 267 1.50 -2.89 24.74
CA ALA A 267 2.36 -1.72 24.86
C ALA A 267 3.87 -2.06 24.99
N ALA A 268 4.24 -3.34 25.15
CA ALA A 268 5.62 -3.73 25.45
C ALA A 268 6.20 -4.91 24.64
N ALA A 269 5.47 -5.54 23.71
CA ALA A 269 6.01 -6.65 22.93
C ALA A 269 5.56 -6.62 21.47
N ALA A 270 6.53 -6.48 20.56
CA ALA A 270 6.35 -6.76 19.15
C ALA A 270 5.90 -8.22 18.98
N SER A 271 4.62 -8.44 18.66
CA SER A 271 4.07 -9.77 18.44
C SER A 271 4.29 -10.18 16.98
N PHE A 272 4.99 -11.29 16.77
CA PHE A 272 5.17 -11.91 15.46
C PHE A 272 3.85 -12.52 15.00
N TYR A 273 3.39 -12.16 13.81
CA TYR A 273 2.21 -12.79 13.21
C TYR A 273 2.68 -13.94 12.30
N PRO A 274 2.47 -15.21 12.67
CA PRO A 274 3.12 -16.34 12.00
C PRO A 274 2.61 -16.59 10.57
N ALA A 275 1.37 -16.20 10.25
CA ALA A 275 0.76 -16.38 8.94
C ALA A 275 -0.30 -15.30 8.65
N PRO A 276 0.11 -14.04 8.38
CA PRO A 276 -0.81 -12.93 8.14
C PRO A 276 -1.65 -13.19 6.91
N ASN A 277 -2.89 -12.70 6.92
CA ASN A 277 -3.64 -12.57 5.68
C ASN A 277 -2.82 -11.66 4.73
N PRO A 278 -2.40 -12.12 3.55
CA PRO A 278 -1.57 -11.31 2.65
C PRO A 278 -2.24 -9.97 2.28
N LYS A 279 -3.57 -9.93 2.23
CA LYS A 279 -4.36 -8.72 1.97
C LYS A 279 -4.18 -7.63 3.03
N THR A 280 -3.75 -7.99 4.24
CA THR A 280 -3.52 -7.05 5.33
C THR A 280 -2.08 -6.58 5.44
N VAL A 281 -1.17 -7.06 4.59
CA VAL A 281 0.24 -6.65 4.60
C VAL A 281 0.38 -5.27 3.97
N LEU A 282 0.98 -4.35 4.73
CA LEU A 282 1.18 -2.96 4.35
C LEU A 282 2.65 -2.69 3.95
N PRO A 283 2.95 -1.58 3.26
CA PRO A 283 4.34 -1.15 3.03
C PRO A 283 5.17 -1.05 4.32
N ALA A 284 4.56 -0.61 5.43
CA ALA A 284 5.19 -0.58 6.74
C ALA A 284 5.68 -1.95 7.20
N ASP A 285 4.91 -3.00 6.93
CA ASP A 285 5.22 -4.34 7.37
C ASP A 285 6.42 -4.92 6.60
N LEU A 286 6.60 -4.50 5.34
CA LEU A 286 7.79 -4.79 4.54
C LEU A 286 8.99 -3.98 5.02
N GLU A 287 8.80 -2.67 5.23
CA GLU A 287 9.83 -1.74 5.73
C GLU A 287 10.49 -2.22 7.04
N PHE A 288 9.68 -2.76 7.95
CA PHE A 288 10.13 -3.22 9.27
C PHE A 288 10.29 -4.74 9.38
N SER A 289 10.19 -5.48 8.27
CA SER A 289 10.43 -6.92 8.29
C SER A 289 11.90 -7.22 8.53
N SER A 290 12.23 -8.09 9.49
CA SER A 290 13.61 -8.56 9.69
C SER A 290 14.13 -9.46 8.54
N GLY A 291 13.23 -9.89 7.65
CA GLY A 291 13.59 -10.62 6.43
C GLY A 291 14.14 -9.73 5.31
N LEU A 292 14.06 -8.40 5.46
CA LEU A 292 14.51 -7.42 4.49
C LEU A 292 15.51 -6.46 5.12
N MET A 293 16.62 -6.19 4.44
CA MET A 293 17.62 -5.21 4.88
C MET A 293 17.70 -4.07 3.88
N LYS A 294 17.57 -2.82 4.35
CA LYS A 294 17.78 -1.65 3.50
C LYS A 294 19.24 -1.57 3.07
N VAL A 295 19.49 -1.70 1.77
CA VAL A 295 20.85 -1.68 1.19
C VAL A 295 21.23 -0.31 0.64
N GLY A 296 20.25 0.53 0.33
CA GLY A 296 20.51 1.87 -0.17
C GLY A 296 19.27 2.56 -0.72
N ARG A 297 19.49 3.72 -1.32
CA ARG A 297 18.49 4.49 -2.06
C ARG A 297 18.85 4.48 -3.53
N MET A 298 17.88 4.18 -4.38
CA MET A 298 18.11 4.24 -5.82
C MET A 298 18.32 5.68 -6.27
N ALA A 299 19.38 5.91 -7.05
CA ALA A 299 19.64 7.16 -7.74
C ALA A 299 18.48 7.47 -8.68
N MET A 300 17.87 8.62 -8.49
CA MET A 300 16.89 9.17 -9.41
C MET A 300 17.56 10.21 -10.29
N ALA A 301 17.09 10.34 -11.54
CA ALA A 301 17.53 11.42 -12.41
C ALA A 301 17.36 12.78 -11.71
N SER A 302 18.27 13.72 -11.99
CA SER A 302 18.03 15.09 -11.57
C SER A 302 16.85 15.64 -12.37
N ALA A 303 15.90 16.26 -11.67
CA ALA A 303 14.75 16.91 -12.29
C ALA A 303 15.17 18.14 -13.10
#